data_AF-A0A8C6EUT1-F1
#
_entry.id   AF-A0A8C6EUT1-F1
#
_cell.length_a   1.000
_cell.length_b   1.000
_cell.length_c   1.000
_cell.angle_alpha   90.00
_cell.angle_beta   90.00
_cell.angle_gamma   90.00
#
_symmetry.space_group_name_H-M   'P 1'
#
loop_
_entity.id
_entity.type
_entity.pdbx_description
1 polymer ?
#
loop_
_entity_poly.entity_id
_entity_poly.type
_entity_poly.pdbx_seq_one_letter_code
_entity_poly.pdbx_strand_id
1 'polypeptide(L)'
;MASQNRMEAVTKETAFWRCPKSAVYTPETRKLLKEMMKESKLTSFQQRYLTDTMRRGDPLPLQCNPTSSQQGSPSKQLPPATHLPPTLVARSRLRPASMCRANGAYSREQFKPRATRDLEKEKQRLQTILATGKDPAEWKRKAAPVRQQDPAPEPDRFEELVKEVQERKEFLDAMEALGQGKKYQGIILAEISQKLREMEDIDRRRTEELREALATT
;
A
#
# COMPACT_ATOMS: atom_id res chain seq x y z
N MET A 1 70.53 -14.59 -57.21
CA MET A 1 69.85 -13.35 -56.79
C MET A 1 68.60 -13.73 -56.01
N ALA A 2 68.71 -13.92 -54.69
CA ALA A 2 67.57 -14.25 -53.82
C ALA A 2 67.08 -12.95 -53.17
N SER A 3 65.94 -12.44 -53.63
CA SER A 3 65.34 -11.20 -53.12
C SER A 3 64.40 -11.53 -51.96
N GLN A 4 64.79 -11.15 -50.74
CA GLN A 4 63.96 -11.27 -49.55
C GLN A 4 62.88 -10.19 -49.58
N ASN A 5 61.62 -10.60 -49.76
CA ASN A 5 60.48 -9.70 -49.71
C ASN A 5 60.00 -9.59 -48.24
N ARG A 6 60.36 -8.50 -47.57
CA ARG A 6 59.94 -8.19 -46.20
C ARG A 6 58.55 -7.55 -46.26
N MET A 7 57.50 -8.32 -45.97
CA MET A 7 56.15 -7.77 -45.85
C MET A 7 55.97 -7.15 -44.46
N GLU A 8 55.75 -5.84 -44.45
CA GLU A 8 55.44 -5.06 -43.26
C GLU A 8 54.06 -5.43 -42.71
N ALA A 9 53.97 -5.58 -41.38
CA ALA A 9 52.72 -5.86 -40.70
C ALA A 9 51.86 -4.59 -40.65
N VAL A 10 50.80 -4.55 -41.46
CA VAL A 10 49.78 -3.51 -41.42
C VAL A 10 48.95 -3.68 -40.15
N THR A 11 49.18 -2.82 -39.16
CA THR A 11 48.31 -2.66 -37.99
C THR A 11 46.97 -2.11 -38.45
N LYS A 12 45.92 -2.94 -38.38
CA LYS A 12 44.54 -2.52 -38.62
C LYS A 12 44.09 -1.65 -37.45
N GLU A 13 44.18 -0.33 -37.62
CA GLU A 13 43.53 0.61 -36.72
C GLU A 13 42.02 0.37 -36.77
N THR A 14 41.47 -0.10 -35.65
CA THR A 14 40.04 -0.26 -35.48
C THR A 14 39.46 1.13 -35.27
N ALA A 15 38.89 1.73 -36.32
CA ALA A 15 38.17 2.99 -36.22
C ALA A 15 36.99 2.83 -35.26
N PHE A 16 37.15 3.32 -34.04
CA PHE A 16 36.12 3.34 -33.01
C PHE A 16 35.12 4.45 -33.36
N TRP A 17 34.05 4.10 -34.07
CA TRP A 17 32.94 5.01 -34.36
C TRP A 17 32.31 5.47 -33.04
N ARG A 18 32.63 6.69 -32.60
CA ARG A 18 31.89 7.35 -31.52
C ARG A 18 30.53 7.78 -32.05
N CYS A 19 29.50 6.95 -31.84
CA CYS A 19 28.12 7.42 -31.92
C CYS A 19 27.90 8.53 -30.87
N PRO A 20 27.26 9.66 -31.21
CA PRO A 20 26.79 10.62 -30.23
C PRO A 20 25.80 9.95 -29.28
N LYS A 21 26.12 9.86 -27.98
CA LYS A 21 25.37 9.08 -26.99
C LYS A 21 24.19 9.79 -26.32
N SER A 22 23.60 10.80 -26.96
CA SER A 22 22.39 11.44 -26.43
C SER A 22 21.45 11.82 -27.55
N ALA A 23 20.27 11.22 -27.57
CA ALA A 23 19.18 11.67 -28.41
C ALA A 23 18.63 12.97 -27.79
N VAL A 24 19.14 14.11 -28.24
CA VAL A 24 18.61 15.41 -27.81
C VAL A 24 17.27 15.64 -28.52
N TYR A 25 16.17 15.30 -27.84
CA TYR A 25 14.83 15.57 -28.35
C TYR A 25 14.57 17.08 -28.41
N THR A 26 14.17 17.58 -29.58
CA THR A 26 13.70 18.96 -29.75
C THR A 26 12.41 19.18 -28.94
N PRO A 27 12.11 20.42 -28.51
CA PRO A 27 10.90 20.71 -27.74
C PRO A 27 9.62 20.33 -28.50
N GLU A 28 9.62 20.50 -29.82
CA GLU A 28 8.51 20.11 -30.70
C GLU A 28 8.31 18.59 -30.71
N THR A 29 9.38 17.80 -30.86
CA THR A 29 9.31 16.34 -30.81
C THR A 29 8.83 15.84 -29.45
N ARG A 30 9.26 16.45 -28.35
CA ARG A 30 8.76 16.11 -27.00
C ARG A 30 7.28 16.39 -26.84
N LYS A 31 6.75 17.44 -27.46
CA LYS A 31 5.32 17.77 -27.42
C LYS A 31 4.51 16.73 -28.20
N LEU A 32 4.95 16.42 -29.42
CA LEU A 32 4.31 15.41 -30.27
C LEU A 32 4.26 14.04 -29.58
N LEU A 33 5.38 13.58 -29.01
CA LEU A 33 5.44 12.30 -28.32
C LEU A 33 4.47 12.23 -27.12
N LYS A 34 4.28 13.34 -26.39
CA LYS A 34 3.31 13.41 -25.29
C LYS A 34 1.86 13.29 -25.77
N GLU A 35 1.53 13.87 -26.92
CA GLU A 35 0.19 13.76 -27.52
C GLU A 35 -0.06 12.32 -27.98
N MET A 36 0.90 11.72 -28.69
CA MET A 36 0.83 10.30 -29.08
C MET A 36 0.66 9.35 -27.89
N MET A 37 1.37 9.61 -26.79
CA MET A 37 1.26 8.80 -25.57
C MET A 37 -0.12 8.86 -24.91
N LYS A 38 -0.82 10.00 -25.02
CA LYS A 38 -2.19 10.16 -24.52
C LYS A 38 -3.18 9.40 -25.39
N GLU A 39 -2.99 9.41 -26.70
CA GLU A 39 -3.89 8.78 -27.67
C GLU A 39 -3.70 7.25 -27.76
N SER A 40 -2.47 6.75 -27.54
CA SER A 40 -2.09 5.34 -27.70
C SER A 40 -2.57 4.40 -26.58
N LYS A 41 -3.48 4.83 -25.69
CA LYS A 41 -4.02 4.03 -24.56
C LYS A 41 -2.94 3.34 -23.69
N LEU A 42 -1.77 3.97 -23.55
CA LEU A 42 -0.69 3.46 -22.71
C LEU A 42 -1.09 3.52 -21.22
N THR A 43 -0.59 2.57 -20.43
CA THR A 43 -0.74 2.62 -18.97
C THR A 43 0.01 3.84 -18.39
N SER A 44 -0.44 4.35 -17.24
CA SER A 44 0.24 5.46 -16.55
C SER A 44 1.72 5.17 -16.26
N PHE A 45 2.05 3.91 -15.99
CA PHE A 45 3.41 3.45 -15.78
C PHE A 45 4.27 3.57 -17.06
N GLN A 46 3.77 3.08 -18.20
CA GLN A 46 4.45 3.21 -19.50
C GLN A 46 4.63 4.69 -19.87
N GLN A 47 3.60 5.52 -19.62
CA GLN A 47 3.68 6.96 -19.86
C GLN A 47 4.78 7.62 -19.02
N ARG A 48 4.86 7.27 -17.73
CA ARG A 48 5.91 7.77 -16.83
C ARG A 48 7.31 7.34 -17.29
N TYR A 49 7.48 6.07 -17.68
CA TYR A 49 8.76 5.53 -18.13
C TYR A 49 9.28 6.23 -19.39
N LEU A 50 8.42 6.38 -20.41
CA LEU A 50 8.76 7.09 -21.64
C LEU A 50 9.02 8.59 -21.42
N THR A 51 8.30 9.22 -20.49
CA THR A 51 8.55 10.62 -20.15
C THR A 51 9.91 10.80 -19.46
N ASP A 52 10.30 9.84 -18.62
CA ASP A 52 11.60 9.87 -17.93
C ASP A 52 12.76 9.65 -18.90
N THR A 53 12.63 8.72 -19.86
CA THR A 53 13.66 8.49 -20.90
C THR A 53 13.86 9.72 -21.79
N MET A 54 12.76 10.38 -22.19
CA MET A 54 12.82 11.65 -22.94
C MET A 54 13.46 12.80 -22.15
N ARG A 55 13.29 12.82 -20.82
CA ARG A 55 13.92 13.81 -19.93
C ARG A 55 15.42 13.56 -19.77
N ARG A 56 15.84 12.29 -19.71
CA ARG A 56 17.24 11.87 -19.63
C ARG A 56 18.00 12.05 -20.94
N GLY A 57 17.29 12.11 -22.08
CA GLY A 57 17.91 12.18 -23.41
C GLY A 57 18.38 10.81 -23.92
N ASP A 58 17.86 9.74 -23.31
CA ASP A 58 18.09 8.36 -23.73
C ASP A 58 17.19 8.02 -24.92
N PRO A 59 17.62 7.12 -25.83
CA PRO A 59 16.77 6.65 -26.92
C PRO A 59 15.49 5.96 -26.38
N LEU A 60 14.40 6.04 -27.17
CA LEU A 60 13.13 5.42 -26.78
C LEU A 60 13.27 3.88 -26.71
N PRO A 61 12.70 3.25 -25.67
CA PRO A 61 12.76 1.81 -25.48
C PRO A 61 11.91 1.06 -26.53
N LEU A 62 12.46 -0.02 -27.10
CA LEU A 62 11.74 -0.87 -28.06
C LEU A 62 10.61 -1.66 -27.41
N GLN A 63 10.70 -1.93 -26.11
CA GLN A 63 9.71 -2.68 -25.35
C GLN A 63 9.45 -2.02 -23.99
N CYS A 64 8.18 -1.87 -23.64
CA CYS A 64 7.74 -1.39 -22.33
C CYS A 64 6.90 -2.48 -21.66
N ASN A 65 7.26 -2.88 -20.43
CA ASN A 65 6.48 -3.88 -19.71
C ASN A 65 5.09 -3.32 -19.33
N PRO A 66 4.01 -4.11 -19.50
CA PRO A 66 2.64 -3.64 -19.28
C PRO A 66 2.29 -3.45 -17.80
N THR A 67 3.00 -4.12 -16.89
CA THR A 67 2.81 -4.00 -15.46
C THR A 67 4.15 -4.27 -14.78
N SER A 68 4.71 -3.24 -14.13
CA SER A 68 5.76 -3.30 -13.10
C SER A 68 6.88 -2.27 -13.30
N SER A 69 7.23 -1.59 -12.21
CA SER A 69 8.43 -0.75 -12.05
C SER A 69 9.72 -1.54 -11.91
N GLN A 70 9.65 -2.87 -11.78
CA GLN A 70 10.84 -3.70 -11.87
C GLN A 70 11.34 -3.66 -13.32
N GLN A 71 12.44 -2.93 -13.53
CA GLN A 71 13.34 -3.30 -14.61
C GLN A 71 13.69 -4.77 -14.38
N GLY A 72 13.33 -5.63 -15.33
CA GLY A 72 13.83 -6.98 -15.34
C GLY A 72 15.33 -6.87 -15.30
N SER A 73 15.94 -7.21 -14.16
CA SER A 73 17.36 -7.51 -14.14
C SER A 73 17.61 -8.46 -15.31
N PRO A 74 18.71 -8.32 -16.09
CA PRO A 74 19.08 -9.37 -17.03
C PRO A 74 18.99 -10.67 -16.24
N SER A 75 18.17 -11.61 -16.71
CA SER A 75 17.95 -12.90 -16.06
C SER A 75 19.30 -13.33 -15.54
N LYS A 76 19.47 -13.29 -14.22
CA LYS A 76 20.71 -13.69 -13.59
C LYS A 76 20.83 -15.11 -14.08
N GLN A 77 21.73 -15.36 -15.04
CA GLN A 77 21.96 -16.69 -15.54
C GLN A 77 22.16 -17.50 -14.28
N LEU A 78 21.20 -18.38 -13.98
CA LEU A 78 21.31 -19.25 -12.84
C LEU A 78 22.70 -19.87 -13.01
N PRO A 79 23.61 -19.72 -12.03
CA PRO A 79 24.91 -20.36 -12.15
C PRO A 79 24.64 -21.83 -12.50
N PRO A 80 25.41 -22.43 -13.45
CA PRO A 80 25.19 -23.82 -13.82
C PRO A 80 25.11 -24.60 -12.51
N ALA A 81 23.98 -25.26 -12.31
CA ALA A 81 23.53 -25.74 -11.00
C ALA A 81 24.73 -26.32 -10.26
N THR A 82 25.14 -25.66 -9.16
CA THR A 82 26.11 -26.25 -8.25
C THR A 82 25.61 -27.65 -7.98
N HIS A 83 26.34 -28.67 -8.42
CA HIS A 83 25.98 -30.07 -8.24
C HIS A 83 25.92 -30.31 -6.73
N LEU A 84 24.75 -30.08 -6.14
CA LEU A 84 24.52 -30.40 -4.74
C LEU A 84 24.67 -31.92 -4.64
N PRO A 85 25.37 -32.42 -3.61
CA PRO A 85 25.45 -33.85 -3.39
C PRO A 85 24.02 -34.43 -3.34
N PRO A 86 23.79 -35.65 -3.86
CA PRO A 86 22.45 -36.26 -3.99
C PRO A 86 21.62 -36.31 -2.69
N THR A 87 22.24 -36.04 -1.55
CA THR A 87 21.65 -35.97 -0.21
C THR A 87 20.83 -34.70 0.05
N LEU A 88 21.07 -33.59 -0.67
CA LEU A 88 20.35 -32.32 -0.50
C LEU A 88 19.33 -32.03 -1.60
N VAL A 89 19.23 -32.89 -2.61
CA VAL A 89 18.08 -32.86 -3.52
C VAL A 89 16.88 -33.26 -2.68
N ALA A 90 16.00 -32.30 -2.37
CA ALA A 90 14.72 -32.56 -1.74
C ALA A 90 13.92 -33.50 -2.66
N ARG A 91 14.15 -34.80 -2.53
CA ARG A 91 13.39 -35.82 -3.22
C ARG A 91 11.96 -35.60 -2.76
N SER A 92 11.09 -35.16 -3.66
CA SER A 92 9.66 -35.19 -3.45
C SER A 92 9.28 -36.66 -3.23
N ARG A 93 9.30 -37.10 -1.98
CA ARG A 93 8.93 -38.46 -1.64
C ARG A 93 7.45 -38.60 -1.94
N LEU A 94 7.11 -39.47 -2.89
CA LEU A 94 5.74 -39.86 -3.13
C LEU A 94 5.15 -40.36 -1.81
N ARG A 95 3.95 -39.89 -1.46
CA ARG A 95 3.27 -40.28 -0.23
C ARG A 95 2.88 -41.76 -0.34
N PRO A 96 3.17 -42.60 0.68
CA PRO A 96 2.72 -44.00 0.67
C PRO A 96 1.20 -44.12 0.54
N ALA A 97 0.73 -45.16 -0.14
CA ALA A 97 -0.70 -45.38 -0.40
C ALA A 97 -1.54 -45.45 0.89
N SER A 98 -0.98 -45.94 2.00
CA SER A 98 -1.63 -45.96 3.32
C SER A 98 -1.98 -44.57 3.82
N MET A 99 -1.08 -43.60 3.64
CA MET A 99 -1.27 -42.20 4.02
C MET A 99 -2.37 -41.54 3.19
N CYS A 100 -2.37 -41.78 1.88
CA CYS A 100 -3.40 -41.23 0.99
C CYS A 100 -4.79 -41.79 1.30
N ARG A 101 -4.88 -43.09 1.64
CA ARG A 101 -6.12 -43.72 2.10
C ARG A 101 -6.58 -43.17 3.45
N ALA A 102 -5.68 -43.02 4.42
CA ALA A 102 -5.99 -42.48 5.75
C ALA A 102 -6.52 -41.04 5.70
N ASN A 103 -5.98 -40.22 4.78
CA ASN A 103 -6.44 -38.84 4.58
C ASN A 103 -7.73 -38.74 3.77
N GLY A 104 -8.37 -39.85 3.40
CA GLY A 104 -9.61 -39.84 2.61
C GLY A 104 -9.44 -39.33 1.19
N ALA A 105 -8.22 -39.30 0.64
CA ALA A 105 -7.94 -38.71 -0.68
C ALA A 105 -8.63 -39.45 -1.84
N TYR A 106 -9.04 -40.70 -1.63
CA TYR A 106 -9.78 -41.50 -2.61
C TYR A 106 -11.30 -41.50 -2.37
N SER A 107 -11.76 -40.86 -1.31
CA SER A 107 -13.18 -40.73 -1.02
C SER A 107 -13.79 -39.68 -1.96
N ARG A 108 -14.86 -40.05 -2.66
CA ARG A 108 -15.58 -39.11 -3.54
C ARG A 108 -16.28 -38.05 -2.70
N GLU A 109 -16.08 -36.79 -3.04
CA GLU A 109 -16.78 -35.67 -2.41
C GLU A 109 -18.29 -35.86 -2.54
N GLN A 110 -18.99 -35.77 -1.41
CA GLN A 110 -20.45 -35.84 -1.39
C GLN A 110 -21.02 -34.52 -1.87
N PHE A 111 -21.99 -34.59 -2.79
CA PHE A 111 -22.73 -33.40 -3.23
C PHE A 111 -23.48 -32.80 -2.03
N LYS A 112 -23.12 -31.57 -1.68
CA LYS A 112 -23.84 -30.79 -0.68
C LYS A 112 -24.71 -29.76 -1.41
N PRO A 113 -26.03 -29.96 -1.51
CA PRO A 113 -26.89 -28.97 -2.13
C PRO A 113 -26.75 -27.65 -1.39
N ARG A 114 -26.50 -26.57 -2.15
CA ARG A 114 -26.52 -25.22 -1.60
C ARG A 114 -27.96 -24.92 -1.16
N ALA A 115 -28.13 -24.20 -0.05
CA ALA A 115 -29.44 -23.75 0.39
C ALA A 115 -30.18 -23.07 -0.78
N THR A 116 -31.29 -23.67 -1.20
CA THR A 116 -32.10 -23.17 -2.32
C THR A 116 -32.65 -21.81 -1.93
N ARG A 117 -32.35 -20.80 -2.74
CA ARG A 117 -32.98 -19.49 -2.60
C ARG A 117 -34.43 -19.59 -3.07
N ASP A 118 -35.31 -18.90 -2.39
CA ASP A 118 -36.71 -18.77 -2.77
C ASP A 118 -36.80 -18.01 -4.11
N LEU A 119 -37.12 -18.73 -5.20
CA LEU A 119 -37.11 -18.20 -6.56
C LEU A 119 -38.20 -17.14 -6.77
N GLU A 120 -39.34 -17.28 -6.09
CA GLU A 120 -40.45 -16.32 -6.20
C GLU A 120 -40.08 -14.98 -5.58
N LYS A 121 -39.39 -15.00 -4.43
CA LYS A 121 -38.88 -13.78 -3.79
C LYS A 121 -37.82 -13.08 -4.64
N GLU A 122 -36.93 -13.83 -5.27
CA GLU A 122 -35.91 -13.24 -6.15
C GLU A 122 -36.56 -12.63 -7.40
N LYS A 123 -37.55 -13.31 -8.00
CA LYS A 123 -38.32 -12.79 -9.13
C LYS A 123 -38.99 -11.46 -8.76
N GLN A 124 -39.66 -11.40 -7.61
CA GLN A 124 -40.29 -10.17 -7.12
C GLN A 124 -39.26 -9.06 -6.87
N ARG A 125 -38.13 -9.36 -6.21
CA ARG A 125 -37.04 -8.40 -5.98
C ARG A 125 -36.53 -7.81 -7.28
N LEU A 126 -36.25 -8.65 -8.27
CA LEU A 126 -35.76 -8.20 -9.59
C LEU A 126 -36.81 -7.39 -10.33
N GLN A 127 -38.08 -7.76 -10.26
CA GLN A 127 -39.17 -6.97 -10.84
C GLN A 127 -39.23 -5.57 -10.20
N THR A 128 -39.09 -5.46 -8.88
CA THR A 128 -39.02 -4.16 -8.19
C THR A 128 -37.79 -3.36 -8.64
N ILE A 129 -36.62 -3.98 -8.75
CA ILE A 129 -35.39 -3.32 -9.21
C ILE A 129 -35.54 -2.81 -10.64
N LEU A 130 -36.09 -3.61 -11.55
CA LEU A 130 -36.25 -3.19 -12.95
C LEU A 130 -37.30 -2.10 -13.10
N ALA A 131 -38.37 -2.13 -12.31
CA ALA A 131 -39.42 -1.11 -12.37
C ALA A 131 -39.02 0.20 -11.70
N THR A 132 -38.30 0.15 -10.57
CA THR A 132 -38.03 1.33 -9.71
C THR A 132 -36.57 1.74 -9.63
N GLY A 133 -35.66 0.93 -10.17
CA GLY A 133 -34.21 1.15 -10.14
C GLY A 133 -33.53 0.94 -8.78
N LYS A 134 -34.27 0.50 -7.75
CA LYS A 134 -33.76 0.38 -6.37
C LYS A 134 -34.02 -1.01 -5.80
N ASP A 135 -33.04 -1.54 -5.07
CA ASP A 135 -33.16 -2.85 -4.41
C ASP A 135 -33.83 -2.71 -3.04
N PRO A 136 -34.97 -3.38 -2.79
CA PRO A 136 -35.61 -3.34 -1.47
C PRO A 136 -34.73 -3.88 -0.35
N ALA A 137 -33.75 -4.75 -0.66
CA ALA A 137 -32.75 -5.19 0.33
C ALA A 137 -31.75 -4.10 0.71
N GLU A 138 -31.58 -3.05 -0.09
CA GLU A 138 -30.81 -1.87 0.29
C GLU A 138 -31.57 -0.99 1.28
N TRP A 139 -32.90 -0.94 1.21
CA TRP A 139 -33.72 -0.23 2.22
C TRP A 139 -33.61 -0.85 3.60
N LYS A 140 -33.42 -2.17 3.68
CA LYS A 140 -33.16 -2.89 4.94
C LYS A 140 -31.70 -2.76 5.42
N ARG A 141 -30.76 -2.45 4.52
CA ARG A 141 -29.34 -2.19 4.84
C ARG A 141 -29.08 -0.75 5.24
N LYS A 142 -29.97 0.19 4.90
CA LYS A 142 -29.99 1.50 5.56
C LYS A 142 -30.36 1.27 7.01
N ALA A 143 -29.46 1.71 7.88
CA ALA A 143 -29.43 1.43 9.31
C ALA A 143 -30.82 1.42 9.93
N ALA A 144 -31.04 0.48 10.86
CA ALA A 144 -32.06 0.65 11.89
C ALA A 144 -32.04 2.12 12.35
N PRO A 145 -33.21 2.76 12.57
CA PRO A 145 -33.22 4.12 13.08
C PRO A 145 -32.32 4.10 14.30
N VAL A 146 -31.20 4.83 14.20
CA VAL A 146 -30.31 5.06 15.33
C VAL A 146 -31.28 5.60 16.36
N ARG A 147 -31.59 4.80 17.40
CA ARG A 147 -32.18 5.33 18.61
C ARG A 147 -31.27 6.49 18.92
N GLN A 148 -31.81 7.72 18.84
CA GLN A 148 -31.13 8.87 19.40
C GLN A 148 -30.89 8.45 20.84
N GLN A 149 -29.66 8.01 21.13
CA GLN A 149 -29.20 7.98 22.49
C GLN A 149 -29.36 9.43 22.92
N ASP A 150 -30.03 9.65 24.05
CA ASP A 150 -30.09 10.96 24.67
C ASP A 150 -28.71 11.60 24.55
N PRO A 151 -28.60 12.89 24.16
CA PRO A 151 -27.30 13.53 23.99
C PRO A 151 -26.47 13.19 25.22
N ALA A 152 -25.35 12.50 25.00
CA ALA A 152 -24.47 12.12 26.09
C ALA A 152 -24.25 13.38 26.94
N PRO A 153 -24.33 13.28 28.27
CA PRO A 153 -24.16 14.44 29.14
C PRO A 153 -22.89 15.17 28.68
N GLU A 154 -22.98 16.50 28.52
CA GLU A 154 -21.83 17.30 28.13
C GLU A 154 -20.68 16.91 29.06
N PRO A 155 -19.57 16.37 28.51
CA PRO A 155 -18.49 15.88 29.32
C PRO A 155 -18.01 17.04 30.19
N ASP A 156 -17.93 16.77 31.48
CA ASP A 156 -17.43 17.76 32.43
C ASP A 156 -16.05 18.24 31.97
N ARG A 157 -15.80 19.56 31.94
CA ARG A 157 -14.52 20.15 31.55
C ARG A 157 -13.34 19.50 32.28
N PHE A 158 -13.55 19.07 33.53
CA PHE A 158 -12.56 18.32 34.29
C PHE A 158 -12.21 16.97 33.64
N GLU A 159 -13.21 16.20 33.17
CA GLU A 159 -13.00 14.94 32.45
C GLU A 159 -12.32 15.16 31.10
N GLU A 160 -12.64 16.24 30.39
CA GLU A 160 -11.94 16.61 29.16
C GLU A 160 -10.45 16.82 29.42
N LEU A 161 -10.09 17.60 30.45
CA LEU A 161 -8.69 17.86 30.80
C LEU A 161 -7.93 16.58 31.16
N VAL A 162 -8.57 15.64 31.86
CA VAL A 162 -7.98 14.32 32.16
C VAL A 162 -7.68 13.55 30.87
N LYS A 163 -8.62 13.52 29.92
CA LYS A 163 -8.42 12.89 28.61
C LYS A 163 -7.28 13.56 27.85
N GLU A 164 -7.29 14.89 27.78
CA GLU A 164 -6.25 15.63 27.08
C GLU A 164 -4.85 15.41 27.70
N VAL A 165 -4.73 15.32 29.02
CA VAL A 165 -3.46 14.98 29.68
C VAL A 165 -3.00 13.57 29.29
N GLN A 166 -3.93 12.61 29.24
CA GLN A 166 -3.63 11.24 28.84
C GLN A 166 -3.18 11.17 27.38
N GLU A 167 -3.87 11.85 26.46
CA GLU A 167 -3.47 11.95 25.05
C GLU A 167 -2.06 12.53 24.87
N ARG A 168 -1.69 13.54 25.68
CA ARG A 168 -0.34 14.12 25.61
C ARG A 168 0.74 13.18 26.13
N LYS A 169 0.45 12.36 27.14
CA LYS A 169 1.36 11.30 27.60
C LYS A 169 1.55 10.25 26.50
N GLU A 170 0.46 9.76 25.92
CA GLU A 170 0.49 8.78 24.84
C GLU A 170 1.23 9.31 23.60
N PHE A 171 1.05 10.60 23.28
CA PHE A 171 1.82 11.24 22.22
C PHE A 171 3.32 11.23 22.53
N LEU A 172 3.72 11.56 23.77
CA LEU A 172 5.12 11.56 24.16
C LEU A 172 5.71 10.15 24.08
N ASP A 173 4.99 9.14 24.54
CA ASP A 173 5.38 7.73 24.47
C ASP A 173 5.57 7.29 23.00
N ALA A 174 4.65 7.68 22.12
CA ALA A 174 4.75 7.41 20.69
C ALA A 174 5.97 8.10 20.05
N MET A 175 6.27 9.34 20.45
CA MET A 175 7.46 10.06 19.96
C MET A 175 8.77 9.48 20.53
N GLU A 176 8.74 8.97 21.76
CA GLU A 176 9.89 8.28 22.37
C GLU A 176 10.17 6.95 21.70
N ALA A 177 9.14 6.17 21.37
CA ALA A 177 9.26 4.94 20.58
C ALA A 177 9.88 5.18 19.19
N LEU A 178 9.64 6.36 18.60
CA LEU A 178 10.25 6.82 17.34
C LEU A 178 11.65 7.45 17.53
N GLY A 179 12.16 7.53 18.76
CA GLY A 179 13.45 8.15 19.09
C GLY A 179 13.47 9.70 19.02
N GLN A 180 12.31 10.34 18.89
CA GLN A 180 12.15 11.80 18.80
C GLN A 180 11.73 12.44 20.14
N GLY A 181 11.58 11.67 21.22
CA GLY A 181 11.06 12.14 22.52
C GLY A 181 11.71 13.42 23.05
N LYS A 182 13.05 13.51 22.98
CA LYS A 182 13.82 14.70 23.44
C LYS A 182 13.40 16.02 22.79
N LYS A 183 12.88 15.98 21.55
CA LYS A 183 12.42 17.19 20.83
C LYS A 183 11.10 17.72 21.38
N TYR A 184 10.23 16.83 21.83
CA TYR A 184 8.86 17.16 22.22
C TYR A 184 8.67 17.20 23.74
N GLN A 185 9.54 16.55 24.52
CA GLN A 185 9.42 16.40 25.97
C GLN A 185 9.15 17.73 26.69
N GLY A 186 9.95 18.78 26.44
CA GLY A 186 9.75 20.06 27.10
C GLY A 186 8.41 20.73 26.77
N ILE A 187 7.99 20.64 25.51
CA ILE A 187 6.73 21.23 25.03
C ILE A 187 5.55 20.48 25.67
N ILE A 188 5.56 19.16 25.60
CA ILE A 188 4.49 18.33 26.13
C ILE A 188 4.38 18.43 27.65
N LEU A 189 5.50 18.49 28.38
CA LEU A 189 5.47 18.71 29.83
C LEU A 189 4.88 20.07 30.19
N ALA A 190 5.20 21.12 29.42
CA ALA A 190 4.59 22.44 29.61
C ALA A 190 3.07 22.40 29.39
N GLU A 191 2.61 21.73 28.34
CA GLU A 191 1.17 21.56 28.06
C GLU A 191 0.46 20.74 29.14
N ILE A 192 1.09 19.66 29.64
CA ILE A 192 0.55 18.88 30.76
C ILE A 192 0.45 19.77 32.01
N SER A 193 1.49 20.56 32.31
CA SER A 193 1.47 21.48 33.44
C SER A 193 0.40 22.57 33.32
N GLN A 194 0.09 23.03 32.11
CA GLN A 194 -1.01 23.96 31.87
C GLN A 194 -2.36 23.31 32.20
N LYS A 195 -2.62 22.11 31.68
CA LYS A 195 -3.89 21.40 31.91
C LYS A 195 -4.08 21.03 33.39
N LEU A 196 -3.01 20.66 34.09
CA LEU A 196 -3.06 20.40 35.53
C LEU A 196 -3.44 21.65 36.34
N ARG A 197 -2.92 22.83 35.98
CA ARG A 197 -3.33 24.09 36.62
C ARG A 197 -4.81 24.40 36.36
N GLU A 198 -5.29 24.19 35.14
CA GLU A 198 -6.72 24.35 34.83
C GLU A 198 -7.59 23.40 35.66
N MET A 199 -7.15 22.15 35.86
CA MET A 199 -7.84 21.20 36.76
C MET A 199 -7.86 21.68 38.20
N GLU A 200 -6.72 22.16 38.73
CA GLU A 200 -6.65 22.69 40.10
C GLU A 200 -7.58 23.89 40.32
N ASP A 201 -7.69 24.78 39.34
CA ASP A 201 -8.59 25.94 39.42
C ASP A 201 -10.06 25.52 39.43
N ILE A 202 -10.43 24.49 38.64
CA ILE A 202 -11.78 23.91 38.65
C ILE A 202 -12.07 23.27 40.00
N ASP A 203 -11.14 22.50 40.55
CA ASP A 203 -11.32 21.85 41.87
C ASP A 203 -11.48 22.88 42.98
N ARG A 204 -10.68 23.95 42.97
CA ARG A 204 -10.82 25.05 43.96
C ARG A 204 -12.22 25.66 43.91
N ARG A 205 -12.70 26.02 42.71
CA ARG A 205 -14.06 26.59 42.53
C ARG A 205 -15.13 25.64 43.06
N ARG A 206 -15.05 24.35 42.72
CA ARG A 206 -15.99 23.34 43.24
C ARG A 206 -15.97 23.24 44.75
N THR A 207 -14.79 23.27 45.37
CA THR A 207 -14.69 23.20 46.83
C THR A 207 -15.24 24.45 47.51
N GLU A 208 -15.11 25.63 46.89
CA GLU A 208 -15.71 26.88 47.37
C GLU A 208 -17.23 26.83 47.27
N GLU A 209 -17.79 26.47 46.11
CA GLU A 209 -19.23 26.28 45.91
C GLU A 209 -19.84 25.29 46.90
N LEU A 210 -19.16 24.17 47.15
CA LEU A 210 -19.59 23.18 48.13
C LEU A 210 -19.57 23.74 49.57
N ARG A 211 -18.57 24.55 49.93
CA ARG A 211 -18.50 25.20 51.25
C ARG A 211 -19.64 26.21 51.44
N GLU A 212 -19.95 26.99 50.41
CA GLU A 212 -21.07 27.94 50.43
C GLU A 212 -22.43 27.23 50.55
N ALA A 213 -22.61 26.13 49.82
CA ALA A 213 -23.84 25.32 49.90
C ALA A 213 -24.03 24.70 51.29
N LEU A 214 -22.96 24.26 51.95
CA LEU A 214 -23.02 23.73 53.32
C LEU A 214 -23.21 24.82 54.39
N ALA A 215 -22.81 26.06 54.11
CA ALA A 215 -23.01 27.18 55.03
C ALA A 215 -24.42 27.78 54.97
N THR A 216 -25.16 27.54 53.88
CA THR A 216 -26.53 28.04 53.68
C THR A 216 -27.61 27.06 54.18
N THR A 217 -27.23 25.84 54.58
CA THR A 217 -28.10 24.84 55.23
C THR A 217 -28.00 24.89 56.75
#